data_AF-A0A2N2ZSL3-F1
#
_entry.id   AF-A0A2N2ZSL3-F1
#
_cell.length_a   1.000
_cell.length_b   1.000
_cell.length_c   1.000
_cell.angle_alpha   90.00
_cell.angle_beta   90.00
_cell.angle_gamma   90.00
#
_symmetry.space_group_name_H-M   'P 1'
#
loop_
_entity.id
_entity.type
_entity.pdbx_description
1 polymer ?
#
loop_
_entity_poly.entity_id
_entity_poly.type
_entity_poly.pdbx_seq_one_letter_code
_entity_poly.pdbx_strand_id
1 'polypeptide(L)'
;MKKHITILILIASIIACKSSSKKLEKGDYDSAMDMSAKKIMKDPGKFEEVDVFNDAYRLANAKDISEINQLKQIGDPANWSKIFFLYSNLIRRQELAAKLPPVGINYDTTNYTSDIENARTQATVYAFEKGNELL
;
A
#
# COMPACT_ATOMS: atom_id res chain seq x y z
N MET A 1 -8.16 -23.23 40.40
CA MET A 1 -7.79 -23.88 39.12
C MET A 1 -8.53 -23.30 37.91
N LYS A 2 -9.87 -23.13 37.93
CA LYS A 2 -10.63 -22.51 36.81
C LYS A 2 -10.22 -21.06 36.50
N LYS A 3 -9.90 -20.23 37.50
CA LYS A 3 -9.46 -18.82 37.34
C LYS A 3 -8.11 -18.65 36.63
N HIS A 4 -7.21 -19.64 36.73
CA HIS A 4 -5.89 -19.57 36.08
C HIS A 4 -5.97 -20.04 34.61
N ILE A 5 -6.91 -20.92 34.28
CA ILE A 5 -7.19 -21.33 32.89
C ILE A 5 -7.79 -20.17 32.09
N THR A 6 -8.67 -19.35 32.70
CA THR A 6 -9.20 -18.15 32.04
C THR A 6 -8.14 -17.07 31.80
N ILE A 7 -7.14 -16.95 32.68
CA ILE A 7 -6.02 -16.02 32.50
C ILE A 7 -5.07 -16.51 31.39
N LEU A 8 -4.86 -17.81 31.25
CA LEU A 8 -4.01 -18.38 30.20
C LEU A 8 -4.63 -18.23 28.79
N ILE A 9 -5.95 -18.36 28.66
CA ILE A 9 -6.68 -18.14 27.40
C ILE A 9 -6.71 -16.65 27.01
N LEU A 10 -6.76 -15.74 28.00
CA LEU A 10 -6.73 -14.29 27.74
C LEU A 10 -5.35 -13.81 27.28
N ILE A 11 -4.26 -14.43 27.75
CA ILE A 11 -2.88 -14.12 27.31
C ILE A 11 -2.58 -14.72 25.93
N ALA A 12 -3.12 -15.90 25.61
CA ALA A 12 -2.97 -16.53 24.29
C ALA A 12 -3.66 -15.74 23.15
N SER A 13 -4.64 -14.89 23.47
CA SER A 13 -5.38 -14.08 22.49
C SER A 13 -4.61 -12.82 22.01
N ILE A 14 -3.51 -12.47 22.68
CA ILE A 14 -2.68 -11.29 22.33
C ILE A 14 -1.59 -11.67 21.30
N ILE A 15 -1.35 -12.97 21.10
CA ILE A 15 -0.52 -13.52 20.03
C ILE A 15 -1.40 -13.86 18.81
N ALA A 16 -2.40 -13.01 18.51
CA ALA A 16 -2.81 -12.84 17.13
C ALA A 16 -1.59 -12.28 16.38
N CYS A 17 -0.65 -13.18 16.03
CA CYS A 17 0.49 -12.89 15.21
C CYS A 17 -0.03 -12.05 14.05
N LYS A 18 0.39 -10.78 14.01
CA LYS A 18 0.16 -9.92 12.85
C LYS A 18 0.94 -10.56 11.69
N SER A 19 0.32 -11.55 11.07
CA SER A 19 0.85 -12.26 9.93
C SER A 19 0.62 -11.40 8.70
N SER A 20 1.68 -11.26 7.92
CA SER A 20 1.71 -10.51 6.65
C SER A 20 0.83 -11.22 5.63
N SER A 21 0.88 -12.56 5.61
CA SER A 21 -0.03 -13.42 4.86
C SER A 21 -1.50 -13.16 5.25
N LYS A 22 -1.81 -12.97 6.54
CA LYS A 22 -3.19 -12.68 6.95
C LYS A 22 -3.67 -11.28 6.52
N LYS A 23 -2.76 -10.32 6.39
CA LYS A 23 -3.07 -8.99 5.82
C LYS A 23 -3.31 -9.08 4.33
N LEU A 24 -2.48 -9.85 3.62
CA LEU A 24 -2.62 -10.15 2.19
C LEU A 24 -3.98 -10.80 1.89
N GLU A 25 -4.35 -11.85 2.63
CA GLU A 25 -5.66 -12.53 2.49
C GLU A 25 -6.86 -11.60 2.68
N LYS A 26 -6.72 -10.56 3.53
CA LYS A 26 -7.78 -9.59 3.82
C LYS A 26 -7.85 -8.44 2.81
N GLY A 27 -6.98 -8.42 1.79
CA GLY A 27 -6.89 -7.31 0.84
C GLY A 27 -6.19 -6.07 1.39
N ASP A 28 -5.56 -6.16 2.57
CA ASP A 28 -4.80 -5.07 3.19
C ASP A 28 -3.34 -5.13 2.71
N TYR A 29 -3.17 -4.90 1.41
CA TYR A 29 -1.92 -5.12 0.70
C TYR A 29 -0.80 -4.20 1.17
N ASP A 30 -1.07 -2.92 1.42
CA ASP A 30 -0.05 -1.99 1.92
C ASP A 30 0.48 -2.42 3.30
N SER A 31 -0.40 -2.84 4.21
CA SER A 31 0.05 -3.37 5.51
C SER A 31 0.80 -4.70 5.36
N ALA A 32 0.39 -5.55 4.42
CA ALA A 32 1.08 -6.81 4.13
C ALA A 32 2.50 -6.55 3.62
N MET A 33 2.68 -5.60 2.71
CA MET A 33 3.98 -5.15 2.20
C MET A 33 4.85 -4.56 3.30
N ASP A 34 4.36 -3.56 4.04
CA ASP A 34 5.16 -2.87 5.06
C ASP A 34 5.63 -3.85 6.15
N MET A 35 4.81 -4.85 6.47
CA MET A 35 5.13 -5.83 7.50
C MET A 35 6.06 -6.95 7.01
N SER A 36 5.89 -7.44 5.78
CA SER A 36 6.81 -8.39 5.16
C SER A 36 8.18 -7.75 4.90
N ALA A 37 8.22 -6.54 4.38
CA ALA A 37 9.44 -5.74 4.21
C ALA A 37 10.26 -5.66 5.51
N LYS A 38 9.61 -5.30 6.64
CA LYS A 38 10.28 -5.26 7.96
C LYS A 38 10.87 -6.61 8.38
N LYS A 39 10.19 -7.71 8.06
CA LYS A 39 10.65 -9.06 8.41
C LYS A 39 11.79 -9.51 7.50
N ILE A 40 11.74 -9.21 6.20
CA ILE A 40 12.82 -9.46 5.24
C ILE A 40 14.07 -8.67 5.63
N MET A 41 13.95 -7.40 6.01
CA MET A 41 15.08 -6.60 6.47
C MET A 41 15.74 -7.19 7.72
N LYS A 42 14.96 -7.80 8.62
CA LYS A 42 15.47 -8.43 9.84
C LYS A 42 16.11 -9.78 9.56
N ASP A 43 15.53 -10.56 8.64
CA ASP A 43 15.96 -11.90 8.30
C ASP A 43 15.70 -12.16 6.80
N PRO A 44 16.69 -11.90 5.94
CA PRO A 44 16.55 -12.04 4.49
C PRO A 44 16.33 -13.50 4.03
N GLY A 45 16.56 -14.48 4.89
CA GLY A 45 16.32 -15.91 4.60
C GLY A 45 14.86 -16.34 4.71
N LYS A 46 13.94 -15.45 5.09
CA LYS A 46 12.50 -15.73 5.19
C LYS A 46 11.79 -15.62 3.85
N PHE A 47 11.97 -16.62 3.00
CA PHE A 47 11.38 -16.64 1.65
C PHE A 47 9.85 -16.52 1.63
N GLU A 48 9.12 -17.02 2.63
CA GLU A 48 7.67 -16.81 2.74
C GLU A 48 7.31 -15.31 2.80
N GLU A 49 8.12 -14.48 3.46
CA GLU A 49 7.87 -13.04 3.53
C GLU A 49 8.19 -12.35 2.20
N VAL A 50 9.15 -12.88 1.42
CA VAL A 50 9.43 -12.43 0.05
C VAL A 50 8.23 -12.69 -0.85
N ASP A 51 7.64 -13.88 -0.77
CA ASP A 51 6.44 -14.23 -1.53
C ASP A 51 5.27 -13.31 -1.18
N VAL A 52 5.02 -13.11 0.12
CA VAL A 52 3.97 -12.19 0.58
C VAL A 52 4.21 -10.75 0.12
N PHE A 53 5.45 -10.27 0.15
CA PHE A 53 5.79 -8.94 -0.32
C PHE A 53 5.50 -8.79 -1.82
N ASN A 54 5.95 -9.75 -2.63
CA ASN A 54 5.78 -9.73 -4.09
C ASN A 54 4.30 -9.79 -4.48
N ASP A 55 3.51 -10.66 -3.85
CA ASP A 55 2.07 -10.75 -4.10
C ASP A 55 1.34 -9.47 -3.69
N ALA A 56 1.65 -8.93 -2.51
CA ALA A 56 1.04 -7.70 -2.04
C ALA A 56 1.40 -6.51 -2.94
N TYR A 57 2.66 -6.41 -3.39
CA TYR A 57 3.11 -5.38 -4.34
C TYR A 57 2.31 -5.44 -5.65
N ARG A 58 2.24 -6.63 -6.26
CA ARG A 58 1.52 -6.85 -7.52
C ARG A 58 0.03 -6.51 -7.40
N LEU A 59 -0.63 -6.98 -6.35
CA LEU A 59 -2.06 -6.78 -6.14
C LEU A 59 -2.39 -5.32 -5.79
N ALA A 60 -1.58 -4.65 -4.96
CA ALA A 60 -1.76 -3.24 -4.64
C ALA A 60 -1.61 -2.35 -5.87
N ASN A 61 -0.58 -2.59 -6.69
CA ASN A 61 -0.36 -1.82 -7.91
C ASN A 61 -1.46 -2.03 -8.93
N ALA A 62 -1.87 -3.28 -9.17
CA ALA A 62 -2.98 -3.58 -10.08
C ALA A 62 -4.28 -2.87 -9.66
N LYS A 63 -4.58 -2.87 -8.36
CA LYS A 63 -5.74 -2.17 -7.79
C LYS A 63 -5.65 -0.65 -8.03
N ASP A 64 -4.53 -0.03 -7.69
CA ASP A 64 -4.38 1.42 -7.80
C ASP A 64 -4.35 1.89 -9.26
N ILE A 65 -3.71 1.13 -10.16
CA ILE A 65 -3.73 1.40 -11.61
C ILE A 65 -5.14 1.30 -12.17
N SER A 66 -5.90 0.26 -11.79
CA SER A 66 -7.30 0.12 -12.21
C SER A 66 -8.15 1.29 -11.73
N GLU A 67 -7.98 1.72 -10.49
CA GLU A 67 -8.71 2.86 -9.91
C GLU A 67 -8.34 4.17 -10.61
N ILE A 68 -7.04 4.42 -10.89
CA ILE A 68 -6.60 5.58 -11.65
C ILE A 68 -7.29 5.62 -13.02
N ASN A 69 -7.31 4.50 -13.73
CA ASN A 69 -7.93 4.41 -15.06
C ASN A 69 -9.43 4.70 -14.99
N GLN A 70 -10.14 4.14 -13.99
CA GLN A 70 -11.56 4.40 -13.79
C GLN A 70 -11.83 5.88 -13.47
N LEU A 71 -11.07 6.49 -12.56
CA LEU A 71 -11.25 7.88 -12.16
C LEU A 71 -10.97 8.85 -13.32
N LYS A 72 -9.94 8.56 -14.12
CA LYS A 72 -9.65 9.31 -15.36
C LYS A 72 -10.77 9.17 -16.40
N GLN A 73 -11.37 7.99 -16.52
CA GLN A 73 -12.50 7.75 -17.43
C GLN A 73 -13.77 8.50 -16.99
N ILE A 74 -14.04 8.56 -15.69
CA ILE A 74 -15.16 9.35 -15.13
C ILE A 74 -14.97 10.84 -15.47
N GLY A 75 -13.74 11.34 -15.39
CA GLY A 75 -13.40 12.71 -15.81
C GLY A 75 -13.86 13.81 -14.86
N ASP A 76 -14.32 13.47 -13.64
CA ASP A 76 -14.68 14.46 -12.62
C ASP A 76 -13.41 15.14 -12.07
N PRO A 77 -13.28 16.48 -12.17
CA PRO A 77 -12.14 17.23 -11.65
C PRO A 77 -11.87 17.00 -10.15
N ALA A 78 -12.89 16.69 -9.34
CA ALA A 78 -12.73 16.39 -7.93
C ALA A 78 -11.86 15.15 -7.66
N ASN A 79 -11.74 14.24 -8.65
CA ASN A 79 -10.96 13.01 -8.52
C ASN A 79 -9.45 13.24 -8.53
N TRP A 80 -8.96 14.37 -9.02
CA TRP A 80 -7.52 14.58 -9.22
C TRP A 80 -6.70 14.49 -7.94
N SER A 81 -7.27 14.89 -6.79
CA SER A 81 -6.64 14.70 -5.48
C SER A 81 -6.43 13.21 -5.16
N LYS A 82 -7.44 12.37 -5.41
CA LYS A 82 -7.34 10.92 -5.21
C LYS A 82 -6.36 10.28 -6.20
N ILE A 83 -6.39 10.69 -7.47
CA ILE A 83 -5.44 10.21 -8.49
C ILE A 83 -4.00 10.53 -8.08
N PHE A 84 -3.75 11.73 -7.55
CA PHE A 84 -2.44 12.12 -7.02
C PHE A 84 -1.96 11.16 -5.91
N PHE A 85 -2.82 10.84 -4.94
CA PHE A 85 -2.46 9.89 -3.88
C PHE A 85 -2.18 8.47 -4.41
N LEU A 86 -2.97 8.01 -5.39
CA LEU A 86 -2.76 6.68 -6.00
C LEU A 86 -1.41 6.59 -6.71
N TYR A 87 -1.03 7.60 -7.51
CA TYR A 87 0.30 7.64 -8.12
C TYR A 87 1.42 7.75 -7.09
N SER A 88 1.22 8.53 -6.03
CA SER A 88 2.20 8.65 -4.95
C SER A 88 2.42 7.32 -4.24
N ASN A 89 1.37 6.52 -4.06
CA ASN A 89 1.47 5.18 -3.49
C ASN A 89 2.23 4.20 -4.39
N LEU A 90 2.05 4.27 -5.71
CA LEU A 90 2.82 3.45 -6.65
C LEU A 90 4.33 3.71 -6.52
N ILE A 91 4.75 4.97 -6.47
CA ILE A 91 6.15 5.34 -6.24
C ILE A 91 6.64 4.91 -4.86
N ARG A 92 5.87 5.16 -3.80
CA ARG A 92 6.21 4.73 -2.42
C ARG A 92 6.52 3.23 -2.35
N ARG A 93 5.73 2.41 -3.04
CA ARG A 93 5.92 0.95 -3.10
C ARG A 93 7.18 0.56 -3.85
N GLN A 94 7.48 1.21 -4.97
CA GLN A 94 8.76 1.02 -5.70
C GLN A 94 9.96 1.36 -4.81
N GLU A 95 9.90 2.50 -4.10
CA GLU A 95 10.97 2.93 -3.20
C GLU A 95 11.16 1.98 -2.01
N LEU A 96 10.07 1.39 -1.50
CA LEU A 96 10.16 0.38 -0.45
C LEU A 96 10.85 -0.87 -0.97
N ALA A 97 10.44 -1.39 -2.13
CA ALA A 97 11.03 -2.56 -2.76
C ALA A 97 12.52 -2.36 -3.06
N ALA A 98 12.91 -1.19 -3.56
CA ALA A 98 14.30 -0.85 -3.87
C ALA A 98 15.23 -0.82 -2.66
N LYS A 99 14.69 -0.66 -1.43
CA LYS A 99 15.47 -0.65 -0.18
C LYS A 99 15.65 -2.05 0.43
N LEU A 100 14.99 -3.07 -0.11
CA LEU A 100 15.09 -4.43 0.40
C LEU A 100 16.34 -5.15 -0.09
N PRO A 101 16.87 -6.12 0.69
CA PRO A 101 17.93 -7.02 0.23
C PRO A 101 17.55 -7.74 -1.08
N PRO A 102 18.51 -8.09 -1.95
CA PRO A 102 18.25 -8.74 -3.24
C PRO A 102 17.94 -10.24 -3.08
N VAL A 103 16.85 -10.56 -2.38
CA VAL A 103 16.43 -11.94 -2.04
C VAL A 103 15.26 -12.44 -2.88
N GLY A 104 15.14 -11.95 -4.13
CA GLY A 104 14.03 -12.28 -5.02
C GLY A 104 12.84 -11.29 -4.94
N ILE A 105 13.09 -10.04 -4.55
CA ILE A 105 12.09 -8.98 -4.60
C ILE A 105 11.81 -8.63 -6.07
N ASN A 106 10.55 -8.77 -6.48
CA ASN A 106 10.10 -8.46 -7.84
C ASN A 106 9.28 -7.18 -7.84
N TYR A 107 9.79 -6.14 -8.50
CA TYR A 107 9.12 -4.85 -8.62
C TYR A 107 9.48 -4.17 -9.94
N ASP A 108 8.54 -3.39 -10.47
CA ASP A 108 8.74 -2.61 -11.68
C ASP A 108 9.35 -1.25 -11.36
N THR A 109 10.16 -0.70 -12.27
CA THR A 109 10.72 0.66 -12.15
C THR A 109 10.01 1.61 -13.10
N THR A 110 8.72 1.84 -12.88
CA THR A 110 7.94 2.77 -13.70
C THR A 110 8.15 4.20 -13.23
N ASN A 111 8.38 5.12 -14.18
CA ASN A 111 8.50 6.54 -13.88
C ASN A 111 7.12 7.22 -13.94
N TYR A 112 6.55 7.51 -12.76
CA TYR A 112 5.28 8.24 -12.62
C TYR A 112 5.46 9.74 -12.33
N THR A 113 6.67 10.29 -12.45
CA THR A 113 6.92 11.70 -12.07
C THR A 113 6.02 12.66 -12.84
N SER A 114 5.89 12.51 -14.15
CA SER A 114 5.00 13.37 -14.95
C SER A 114 3.51 13.20 -14.57
N ASP A 115 3.09 11.98 -14.26
CA ASP A 115 1.71 11.70 -13.82
C ASP A 115 1.40 12.36 -12.49
N ILE A 116 2.33 12.30 -11.54
CA ILE A 116 2.22 12.92 -10.21
C ILE A 116 2.14 14.44 -10.34
N GLU A 117 3.02 15.05 -11.13
CA GLU A 117 3.02 16.51 -11.35
C GLU A 117 1.71 16.96 -12.00
N ASN A 118 1.25 16.26 -13.04
CA ASN A 118 -0.02 16.58 -13.67
C ASN A 118 -1.20 16.43 -12.70
N ALA A 119 -1.28 15.32 -11.95
CA ALA A 119 -2.36 15.11 -11.00
C ALA A 119 -2.36 16.17 -9.88
N ARG A 120 -1.16 16.58 -9.42
CA ARG A 120 -1.01 17.68 -8.45
C ARG A 120 -1.54 18.98 -9.01
N THR A 121 -1.11 19.37 -10.21
CA THR A 121 -1.57 20.62 -10.86
C THR A 121 -3.09 20.63 -11.00
N GLN A 122 -3.68 19.55 -11.51
CA GLN A 122 -5.14 19.46 -11.70
C GLN A 122 -5.90 19.54 -10.37
N ALA A 123 -5.40 18.87 -9.32
CA ALA A 123 -5.99 18.94 -7.99
C ALA A 123 -5.92 20.38 -7.41
N THR A 124 -4.81 21.08 -7.62
CA THR A 124 -4.64 22.48 -7.19
C THR A 124 -5.58 23.43 -7.93
N VAL A 125 -5.73 23.26 -9.25
CA VAL A 125 -6.67 24.05 -10.06
C VAL A 125 -8.10 23.87 -9.55
N TYR A 126 -8.55 22.63 -9.40
CA TYR A 126 -9.89 22.34 -8.88
C TYR A 126 -10.13 22.92 -7.48
N ALA A 127 -9.15 22.79 -6.58
CA ALA A 127 -9.27 23.34 -5.22
C ALA A 127 -9.37 24.88 -5.23
N PHE A 128 -8.63 25.55 -6.10
CA PHE A 128 -8.68 27.01 -6.24
C PHE A 128 -10.03 27.48 -6.81
N GLU A 129 -10.49 26.84 -7.88
CA GLU A 129 -11.81 27.12 -8.47
C GLU A 129 -12.93 26.93 -7.44
N LYS A 130 -12.88 25.82 -6.69
CA LYS A 130 -13.90 25.56 -5.67
C LYS A 130 -13.86 26.57 -4.52
N GLY A 131 -12.67 27.05 -4.15
CA GLY A 131 -12.51 28.11 -3.17
C GLY A 131 -13.19 29.41 -3.63
N ASN A 132 -13.01 29.80 -4.89
CA ASN A 132 -13.62 31.01 -5.44
C ASN A 132 -15.15 30.94 -5.53
N GLU A 133 -15.72 29.76 -5.78
CA GLU A 133 -17.19 29.57 -5.77
C GLU A 133 -17.84 29.77 -4.40
N LEU A 134 -17.07 29.64 -3.32
CA LEU A 134 -17.56 29.68 -1.94
C LEU A 134 -17.37 31.05 -1.26
N LEU A 135 -16.75 32.02 -1.96
CA LEU A 135 -16.55 33.40 -1.51
C LEU A 135 -17.68 34.30 -2.02
#